data_AF-A0A965ALN7-F1
#
_entry.id   AF-A0A965ALN7-F1
#
_cell.length_a   1.000
_cell.length_b   1.000
_cell.length_c   1.000
_cell.angle_alpha   90.00
_cell.angle_beta   90.00
_cell.angle_gamma   90.00
#
_symmetry.space_group_name_H-M   'P 1'
#
loop_
_entity.id
_entity.type
_entity.pdbx_description
1 polymer ?
#
loop_
_entity_poly.entity_id
_entity_poly.type
_entity_poly.pdbx_seq_one_letter_code
_entity_poly.pdbx_strand_id
1 'polypeptide(L)' 'IKITAEERRVAVAAAKAMRLNMAGVDIIRSGSGPKILEVNSSPGLEGIENAIKKNIAGEVIRFVEKNYKHVKKDN' A
#
# COMPACT_ATOMS: atom_id res chain seq x y z
N ILE A 1 11.60 2.63 -13.85
CA ILE A 1 12.45 2.67 -12.63
C ILE A 1 11.98 1.55 -11.69
N LYS A 2 12.90 0.78 -11.09
CA LYS A 2 12.56 -0.24 -10.08
C LYS A 2 12.79 0.31 -8.68
N ILE A 3 11.89 0.00 -7.74
CA ILE A 3 12.09 0.30 -6.32
C ILE A 3 13.12 -0.64 -5.70
N THR A 4 13.91 -0.14 -4.75
CA THR A 4 14.92 -0.93 -4.05
C THR A 4 14.28 -1.78 -2.94
N ALA A 5 15.02 -2.75 -2.41
CA ALA A 5 14.58 -3.53 -1.27
C ALA A 5 14.40 -2.66 0.00
N GLU A 6 15.22 -1.63 0.16
CA GLU A 6 15.16 -0.71 1.28
C GLU A 6 13.91 0.17 1.22
N GLU A 7 13.62 0.75 0.06
CA GLU A 7 12.39 1.53 -0.17
C GLU A 7 11.14 0.70 0.11
N ARG A 8 11.12 -0.56 -0.32
CA ARG A 8 10.03 -1.49 -0.02
C ARG A 8 9.87 -1.73 1.48
N ARG A 9 10.96 -1.97 2.20
CA ARG A 9 10.91 -2.18 3.66
C ARG A 9 10.37 -0.94 4.37
N VAL A 10 10.86 0.24 4.00
CA VAL A 10 10.43 1.51 4.59
C VAL A 10 8.95 1.77 4.34
N ALA A 11 8.45 1.55 3.11
CA ALA A 11 7.03 1.69 2.78
C ALA A 11 6.14 0.77 3.62
N VAL A 12 6.52 -0.51 3.76
CA VAL A 12 5.75 -1.48 4.57
C VAL A 12 5.80 -1.13 6.06
N ALA A 13 6.95 -0.68 6.56
CA ALA A 13 7.08 -0.25 7.95
C ALA A 13 6.20 0.98 8.25
N ALA A 14 6.13 1.95 7.33
CA ALA A 14 5.29 3.13 7.46
C ALA A 14 3.80 2.77 7.57
N ALA A 15 3.29 1.95 6.65
CA ALA A 15 1.89 1.50 6.68
C ALA A 15 1.55 0.77 7.99
N LYS A 16 2.45 -0.09 8.47
CA LYS A 16 2.29 -0.80 9.76
C LYS A 16 2.30 0.14 10.97
N ALA A 17 3.22 1.12 10.99
CA ALA A 17 3.29 2.11 12.07
C ALA A 17 1.99 2.92 12.18
N MET A 18 1.35 3.20 11.04
CA MET A 18 0.06 3.90 10.94
C MET A 18 -1.15 2.96 11.15
N ARG A 19 -0.93 1.66 11.41
CA ARG A 19 -1.97 0.63 11.56
C ARG A 19 -2.90 0.53 10.34
N LEU A 20 -2.36 0.75 9.16
CA LEU A 20 -3.10 0.67 7.91
C LEU A 20 -2.86 -0.68 7.23
N ASN A 21 -3.94 -1.33 6.77
CA ASN A 21 -3.84 -2.54 5.95
C ASN A 21 -3.30 -2.25 4.54
N MET A 22 -3.50 -1.02 4.06
CA MET A 22 -3.04 -0.50 2.78
C MET A 22 -2.77 0.99 2.92
N ALA A 23 -1.71 1.48 2.28
CA ALA A 23 -1.41 2.91 2.18
C ALA A 23 -0.62 3.22 0.90
N GLY A 24 -0.76 4.44 0.39
CA GLY A 24 0.24 5.03 -0.50
C GLY A 24 1.34 5.65 0.33
N VAL A 25 2.61 5.41 -0.01
CA VAL A 25 3.76 5.96 0.72
C VAL A 25 4.69 6.65 -0.26
N ASP A 26 4.86 7.96 -0.04
CA ASP A 26 5.75 8.76 -0.86
C ASP A 26 7.14 8.76 -0.26
N ILE A 27 8.12 8.44 -1.10
CA ILE A 27 9.52 8.28 -0.70
C ILE A 27 10.38 9.22 -1.54
N ILE A 28 11.24 9.96 -0.86
CA ILE A 28 12.33 10.70 -1.50
C ILE A 28 13.66 10.00 -1.21
N ARG A 29 14.50 9.87 -2.26
CA ARG A 29 15.86 9.34 -2.11
C ARG A 29 16.77 10.47 -1.64
N SER A 30 17.48 10.28 -0.53
CA SER A 30 18.48 11.23 -0.03
C SER A 30 19.85 10.56 0.08
N GLY A 31 20.91 11.35 0.25
CA GLY A 31 22.27 10.84 0.45
C GLY A 31 22.44 9.98 1.71
N SER A 32 21.51 10.07 2.67
CA SER A 32 21.47 9.25 3.89
C SER A 32 20.42 8.13 3.84
N GLY A 33 19.99 7.74 2.64
CA GLY A 33 18.97 6.72 2.42
C GLY A 33 17.56 7.27 2.12
N PRO A 34 16.57 6.40 1.91
CA PRO A 34 15.20 6.80 1.61
C PRO A 34 14.54 7.48 2.82
N LYS A 35 13.77 8.55 2.57
CA LYS A 35 12.96 9.26 3.57
C LYS A 35 11.50 9.25 3.16
N ILE A 36 10.60 9.11 4.12
CA ILE A 36 9.15 9.16 3.89
C ILE A 36 8.72 10.62 3.89
N LEU A 37 7.91 11.02 2.92
CA LEU A 37 7.30 12.33 2.83
C LEU A 37 5.87 12.32 3.38
N GLU A 38 5.06 11.38 2.91
CA GLU A 38 3.66 11.22 3.32
C GLU A 38 3.22 9.76 3.32
N VAL A 39 2.18 9.49 4.12
CA VAL A 39 1.49 8.21 4.18
C VAL A 39 0.00 8.46 4.02
N ASN A 40 -0.55 8.07 2.88
CA ASN A 40 -1.96 8.26 2.55
C ASN A 40 -2.75 6.98 2.80
N SER A 41 -3.79 7.06 3.63
CA SER A 41 -4.68 5.93 3.91
C SER A 41 -5.62 5.58 2.76
N SER A 42 -5.88 6.54 1.85
CA SER A 42 -6.75 6.36 0.69
C SER A 42 -6.07 6.91 -0.58
N PRO A 43 -5.03 6.24 -1.09
CA PRO A 43 -4.35 6.69 -2.29
C PRO A 43 -5.23 6.53 -3.54
N GLY A 44 -5.12 7.47 -4.48
CA GLY A 44 -5.70 7.30 -5.81
C GLY A 44 -5.00 6.16 -6.57
N LEU A 45 -5.78 5.31 -7.24
CA LEU A 45 -5.24 4.12 -7.93
C LEU A 45 -5.06 4.30 -9.43
N GLU A 46 -5.90 5.11 -10.08
CA GLU A 46 -5.93 5.26 -11.55
C GLU A 46 -4.55 5.57 -12.14
N GLY A 47 -3.87 6.58 -11.60
CA GLY A 47 -2.54 6.97 -12.08
C GLY A 47 -1.49 5.87 -11.89
N ILE A 48 -1.53 5.18 -10.73
CA ILE A 48 -0.58 4.12 -10.40
C ILE A 48 -0.80 2.90 -11.29
N GLU A 49 -2.05 2.46 -11.45
CA GLU A 49 -2.42 1.34 -12.31
C GLU A 49 -2.03 1.59 -13.76
N ASN A 50 -2.27 2.81 -14.25
CA ASN A 50 -1.87 3.22 -15.59
C ASN A 50 -0.35 3.20 -15.78
N ALA A 51 0.42 3.58 -14.75
CA ALA A 51 1.88 3.61 -14.80
C ALA A 51 2.50 2.21 -14.76
N ILE A 52 1.97 1.29 -13.94
CA ILE A 52 2.57 -0.04 -13.73
C ILE A 52 1.86 -1.16 -14.50
N LYS A 53 0.75 -0.85 -15.17
CA LYS A 53 -0.10 -1.79 -15.94
C LYS A 53 -0.54 -3.00 -15.11
N LYS A 54 -1.03 -2.73 -13.90
CA LYS A 54 -1.58 -3.76 -12.99
C LYS A 54 -2.91 -3.30 -12.41
N ASN A 55 -3.82 -4.24 -12.22
CA ASN A 55 -5.10 -4.04 -11.54
C ASN A 55 -4.90 -4.15 -10.01
N ILE A 56 -4.58 -3.02 -9.39
CA ILE A 56 -4.39 -2.87 -7.95
C ILE A 56 -5.73 -2.87 -7.22
N ALA A 57 -6.77 -2.20 -7.75
CA ALA A 57 -8.10 -2.21 -7.16
C ALA A 57 -8.63 -3.64 -6.97
N GLY A 58 -8.43 -4.50 -7.95
CA GLY A 58 -8.76 -5.93 -7.87
C GLY A 58 -7.94 -6.68 -6.81
N GLU A 59 -6.67 -6.36 -6.62
CA GLU A 59 -5.87 -6.93 -5.52
C GLU A 59 -6.38 -6.49 -4.15
N VAL A 60 -6.83 -5.23 -4.02
CA VAL A 60 -7.41 -4.72 -2.78
C VAL A 60 -8.73 -5.43 -2.48
N ILE A 61 -9.59 -5.61 -3.47
CA ILE A 61 -10.85 -6.37 -3.31
C ILE A 61 -10.53 -7.80 -2.86
N ARG A 62 -9.61 -8.49 -3.56
CA ARG A 62 -9.18 -9.85 -3.16
C ARG A 62 -8.62 -9.90 -1.74
N PHE A 63 -7.86 -8.89 -1.34
CA PHE A 63 -7.35 -8.78 0.01
C PHE A 63 -8.51 -8.67 1.02
N VAL A 64 -9.49 -7.80 0.78
CA VAL A 64 -10.66 -7.65 1.65
C VAL A 64 -11.44 -8.96 1.72
N GLU A 65 -11.75 -9.61 0.59
CA GLU A 65 -12.48 -10.89 0.54
C GLU A 65 -11.80 -11.99 1.37
N LYS A 66 -10.46 -12.09 1.30
CA LYS A 66 -9.69 -13.08 2.07
C LYS A 66 -9.64 -12.81 3.56
N ASN A 67 -9.68 -11.53 3.96
CA ASN A 67 -9.58 -11.13 5.37
C ASN A 67 -10.95 -10.89 6.01
N TYR A 68 -12.02 -10.85 5.22
CA TYR A 68 -13.38 -10.75 5.70
C TYR A 68 -13.79 -12.08 6.35
N LYS A 69 -14.03 -12.06 7.66
CA LYS A 69 -14.65 -13.19 8.35
C LYS A 69 -16.15 -13.12 8.10
N HIS A 70 -16.71 -14.18 7.51
CA HIS A 70 -18.15 -14.35 7.40
C HIS A 70 -18.77 -14.29 8.80
N VAL A 71 -19.46 -13.19 9.10
CA VAL A 71 -20.33 -13.13 10.27
C VAL A 71 -21.53 -13.99 9.90
N LYS A 72 -21.68 -15.17 10.51
CA LYS A 72 -22.93 -15.93 10.40
C LYS A 72 -24.03 -15.01 10.90
N LYS A 73 -25.05 -14.76 10.08
CA LYS A 73 -26.30 -14.21 10.59
C LYS A 73 -26.86 -15.24 11.56
N ASP A 74 -26.93 -14.89 12.84
CA ASP A 74 -27.73 -15.64 13.79
C ASP A 74 -29.17 -15.58 13.29
N ASN A 75 -29.73 -16.77 12.98
CA ASN A 75 -31.13 -16.95 12.64
C ASN A 75 -31.97 -16.96 13.91
#